data_AF-A0A699L9T1-F1
#
_entry.id   AF-A0A699L9T1-F1
#
_cell.length_a   1.000
_cell.length_b   1.000
_cell.length_c   1.000
_cell.angle_alpha   90.00
_cell.angle_beta   90.00
_cell.angle_gamma   90.00
#
_symmetry.space_group_name_H-M   'P 1'
#
loop_
_entity.id
_entity.type
_entity.pdbx_description
1 polymer ?
#
loop_
_entity_poly.entity_id
_entity_poly.type
_entity_poly.pdbx_seq_one_letter_code
_entity_poly.pdbx_strand_id
1 'polypeptide(L)'
;IIVNGEWIESPDDIKQASLDHFSKRFKEEARTRPSFTSSRFRTLTPDDALALESEFTLDEVKDAVWSCVGSKAPGPDGFNFNSIKSYWDVLKFDLWNYVKHFEFDLKRSNITRVQLSSFSKTYHSF
;
A
#
# COMPACT_ATOMS: atom_id res chain seq x y z
N ILE A 1 -22.58 15.09 -6.33
CA ILE A 1 -22.16 15.18 -4.90
C ILE A 1 -22.49 16.58 -4.39
N ILE A 2 -22.66 16.79 -3.08
CA ILE A 2 -22.93 18.13 -2.54
C ILE A 2 -21.62 18.73 -2.03
N VAL A 3 -21.25 19.91 -2.55
CA VAL A 3 -20.08 20.68 -2.11
C VAL A 3 -20.55 22.08 -1.77
N ASN A 4 -20.25 22.54 -0.55
CA ASN A 4 -20.69 23.85 -0.04
C ASN A 4 -22.22 24.11 -0.15
N GLY A 5 -23.03 23.05 -0.10
CA GLY A 5 -24.49 23.14 -0.20
C GLY A 5 -25.04 23.11 -1.62
N GLU A 6 -24.18 23.09 -2.65
CA GLU A 6 -24.59 23.00 -4.05
C GLU A 6 -24.41 21.59 -4.60
N TRP A 7 -25.37 21.15 -5.41
CA TRP A 7 -25.27 19.90 -6.15
C TRP A 7 -24.36 20.09 -7.34
N ILE A 8 -23.27 19.33 -7.37
CA ILE A 8 -22.37 19.25 -8.52
C ILE A 8 -22.49 17.88 -9.20
N GLU A 9 -22.65 17.91 -10.52
CA GLU A 9 -22.92 16.74 -11.36
C GLU A 9 -21.90 16.59 -12.51
N SER A 10 -21.22 17.67 -12.87
CA SER A 10 -20.17 17.65 -13.90
C SER A 10 -19.03 16.72 -13.47
N PRO A 11 -18.59 15.77 -14.32
CA PRO A 11 -17.49 14.87 -14.00
C PRO A 11 -16.20 15.60 -13.61
N ASP A 12 -15.91 16.75 -14.21
CA ASP A 12 -14.69 17.50 -13.91
C ASP A 12 -14.78 18.24 -12.58
N ASP A 13 -15.95 18.79 -12.24
CA ASP A 13 -16.19 19.41 -10.93
C ASP A 13 -16.16 18.36 -9.81
N ILE A 14 -16.70 17.16 -10.06
CA ILE A 14 -16.65 16.04 -9.12
C ILE A 14 -15.20 15.60 -8.88
N LYS A 15 -14.38 15.47 -9.94
CA LYS A 15 -12.96 15.14 -9.81
C LYS A 15 -12.22 16.20 -9.02
N GLN A 16 -12.44 17.48 -9.33
CA GLN A 16 -11.77 18.60 -8.66
C GLN A 16 -12.15 18.66 -7.18
N ALA A 17 -13.45 18.56 -6.86
CA ALA A 17 -13.91 18.52 -5.48
C ALA A 17 -13.33 17.34 -4.68
N SER A 18 -13.25 16.17 -5.31
CA SER A 18 -12.64 14.98 -4.69
C SER A 18 -11.14 15.20 -4.44
N LEU A 19 -10.43 15.74 -5.43
CA LEU A 19 -9.00 16.06 -5.33
C LEU A 19 -8.75 17.06 -4.20
N ASP A 20 -9.51 18.15 -4.14
CA ASP A 20 -9.34 19.19 -3.12
C ASP A 20 -9.60 18.65 -1.72
N HIS A 21 -10.67 17.86 -1.57
CA HIS A 21 -11.02 17.22 -0.31
C HIS A 21 -9.88 16.35 0.21
N PHE A 22 -9.42 15.38 -0.60
CA PHE A 22 -8.39 14.44 -0.17
C PHE A 22 -7.01 15.09 -0.09
N SER A 23 -6.67 16.01 -1.00
CA SER A 23 -5.41 16.75 -0.94
C SER A 23 -5.30 17.53 0.36
N LYS A 24 -6.37 18.23 0.77
CA LYS A 24 -6.40 18.92 2.07
C LYS A 24 -6.31 17.93 3.23
N ARG A 25 -7.09 16.84 3.19
CA ARG A 25 -7.18 15.86 4.28
C ARG A 25 -5.89 15.09 4.54
N PHE A 26 -5.10 14.85 3.50
CA PHE A 26 -3.83 14.11 3.56
C PHE A 26 -2.60 15.02 3.50
N LYS A 27 -2.78 16.35 3.49
CA LYS A 27 -1.69 17.30 3.61
C LYS A 27 -1.08 17.24 5.00
N GLU A 28 0.22 16.99 5.09
CA GLU A 28 0.94 17.09 6.36
C GLU A 28 1.06 18.58 6.76
N GLU A 29 0.29 19.00 7.77
CA GLU A 29 0.32 20.39 8.28
C GLU A 29 1.48 20.65 9.25
N ALA A 30 2.12 19.59 9.75
CA ALA A 30 3.22 19.69 10.69
C ALA A 30 4.46 20.30 9.98
N ARG A 31 4.80 21.55 10.33
CA ARG A 31 6.00 22.25 9.83
C ARG A 31 7.31 21.59 10.27
N THR A 32 7.25 20.89 11.40
CA THR A 32 8.37 20.15 11.98
C THR A 32 7.87 18.80 12.46
N ARG A 33 8.42 17.74 11.88
CA ARG A 33 8.17 16.37 12.33
C ARG A 33 9.08 16.10 13.53
N PRO A 34 8.55 15.92 14.75
CA PRO A 34 9.40 15.68 15.91
C PRO A 34 10.21 14.39 15.70
N SER A 35 11.50 14.45 16.05
CA SER A 35 12.36 13.27 16.03
C SER A 35 11.84 12.26 17.03
N PHE A 36 11.38 11.11 16.55
CA PHE A 36 10.90 10.02 17.39
C PHE A 36 12.06 9.12 17.80
N THR A 37 13.07 9.69 18.44
CA THR A 37 14.24 8.96 18.94
C THR A 37 14.14 8.81 20.45
N SER A 38 13.87 7.59 20.92
CA SER A 38 13.90 7.23 22.35
C SER A 38 14.69 5.94 22.53
N SER A 39 15.55 5.88 23.53
CA SER A 39 16.24 4.65 23.95
C SER A 39 15.31 3.58 24.52
N ARG A 40 14.03 3.91 24.72
CA ARG A 40 13.00 2.97 25.16
C ARG A 40 12.41 2.14 24.01
N PHE A 41 12.61 2.54 22.76
CA PHE A 41 12.16 1.74 21.62
C PHE A 41 13.13 0.61 21.38
N ARG A 42 12.60 -0.59 21.12
CA ARG A 42 13.41 -1.69 20.63
C ARG A 42 13.84 -1.35 19.21
N THR A 43 15.14 -1.34 18.99
CA THR A 43 15.71 -1.23 17.65
C THR A 43 15.92 -2.63 17.09
N LEU A 44 15.75 -2.77 15.79
CA LEU A 44 16.10 -3.99 15.07
C LEU A 44 17.59 -4.28 15.25
N THR A 45 17.95 -5.56 15.33
CA THR A 45 19.35 -5.95 15.20
C THR A 45 19.82 -5.69 13.76
N PRO A 46 21.14 -5.58 13.51
CA PRO A 46 21.65 -5.48 12.16
C PRO A 46 21.17 -6.63 11.26
N ASP A 47 21.08 -7.85 11.81
CA ASP A 47 20.59 -9.02 11.09
C ASP A 47 19.10 -8.90 10.73
N ASP A 48 18.26 -8.44 11.67
CA ASP A 48 16.83 -8.20 11.39
C ASP A 48 16.64 -7.09 10.34
N ALA A 49 17.46 -6.05 10.39
CA ALA A 49 17.43 -4.97 9.42
C ALA A 49 17.81 -5.48 8.01
N LEU A 50 18.87 -6.28 7.90
CA LEU A 50 19.27 -6.92 6.65
C LEU A 50 18.19 -7.88 6.12
N ALA A 51 17.55 -8.64 7.01
CA ALA A 51 16.45 -9.53 6.63
C ALA A 51 15.27 -8.75 6.03
N LEU A 52 14.94 -7.58 6.58
CA LEU A 52 13.89 -6.72 6.03
C LEU A 52 14.24 -6.06 4.69
N GLU A 53 15.52 -5.92 4.38
CA GLU A 53 16.02 -5.38 3.10
C GLU A 53 16.28 -6.45 2.04
N SER A 54 16.20 -7.72 2.44
CA SER A 54 16.32 -8.86 1.52
C SER A 54 15.21 -8.85 0.48
N GLU A 55 15.51 -9.44 -0.67
CA GLU A 55 14.58 -9.48 -1.78
C GLU A 55 13.41 -10.43 -1.52
N PHE A 56 12.24 -10.12 -2.05
CA PHE A 56 11.07 -10.99 -1.87
C PHE A 56 11.25 -12.34 -2.55
N THR A 57 10.97 -13.40 -1.79
CA THR A 57 10.92 -14.78 -2.26
C THR A 57 9.52 -15.12 -2.80
N LEU A 58 9.43 -16.17 -3.63
CA LEU A 58 8.15 -16.65 -4.12
C LEU A 58 7.25 -17.14 -2.98
N ASP A 59 7.85 -17.76 -1.97
CA ASP A 59 7.12 -18.27 -0.80
C ASP A 59 6.56 -17.12 0.05
N GLU A 60 7.31 -16.04 0.27
CA GLU A 60 6.76 -14.84 0.95
C GLU A 60 5.58 -14.24 0.19
N VAL A 61 5.65 -14.18 -1.14
CA VAL A 61 4.53 -13.69 -1.97
C VAL A 61 3.33 -14.62 -1.84
N LYS A 62 3.55 -15.94 -1.82
CA LYS A 62 2.50 -16.93 -1.61
C LYS A 62 1.87 -16.76 -0.24
N ASP A 63 2.66 -16.68 0.82
CA ASP A 63 2.16 -16.53 2.19
C ASP A 63 1.36 -15.24 2.35
N ALA A 64 1.81 -14.14 1.74
CA ALA A 64 1.07 -12.88 1.69
C ALA A 64 -0.29 -13.05 1.01
N VAL A 65 -0.35 -13.70 -0.15
CA VAL A 65 -1.61 -14.00 -0.85
C VAL A 65 -2.53 -14.88 0.02
N TRP A 66 -1.98 -15.88 0.70
CA TRP A 66 -2.76 -16.79 1.55
C TRP A 66 -3.30 -16.13 2.81
N SER A 67 -2.54 -15.19 3.40
CA SER A 67 -2.95 -14.39 4.54
C SER A 67 -4.13 -13.44 4.24
N CYS A 68 -4.36 -13.11 2.97
CA CYS A 68 -5.45 -12.24 2.57
C CYS A 68 -6.82 -12.94 2.64
N VAL A 69 -7.82 -12.25 3.20
CA VAL A 69 -9.21 -12.72 3.26
C VAL A 69 -9.79 -12.79 1.85
N GLY A 70 -10.15 -14.00 1.42
CA GLY A 70 -10.61 -14.29 0.06
C GLY A 70 -11.95 -13.65 -0.31
N SER A 71 -12.83 -13.44 0.67
CA SER A 71 -14.18 -12.87 0.49
C SER A 71 -14.19 -11.34 0.43
N LYS A 72 -13.02 -10.68 0.33
CA LYS A 72 -12.98 -9.24 0.08
C LYS A 72 -13.64 -8.97 -1.27
N ALA A 73 -14.42 -7.88 -1.34
CA ALA A 73 -15.15 -7.53 -2.55
C ALA A 73 -14.20 -7.52 -3.75
N PRO A 74 -14.57 -8.18 -4.87
CA PRO A 74 -13.75 -8.17 -6.06
C PRO A 74 -13.60 -6.74 -6.59
N GLY A 75 -12.52 -6.49 -7.32
CA GLY A 75 -12.40 -5.25 -8.08
C GLY A 75 -13.51 -5.12 -9.14
N PRO A 76 -13.56 -4.02 -9.89
CA PRO A 76 -14.46 -3.88 -11.03
C PRO A 76 -14.23 -4.96 -12.11
N ASP A 77 -13.10 -5.67 -12.05
CA ASP A 77 -12.75 -6.82 -12.88
C ASP A 77 -13.38 -8.16 -12.44
N GLY A 78 -14.01 -8.21 -11.26
CA GLY A 78 -14.59 -9.45 -10.72
C GLY A 78 -13.58 -10.41 -10.07
N PHE A 79 -12.30 -10.03 -9.98
CA PHE A 79 -11.27 -10.87 -9.37
C PHE A 79 -11.05 -10.50 -7.90
N ASN A 80 -10.94 -11.50 -7.03
CA ASN A 80 -10.56 -11.34 -5.63
C ASN A 80 -9.41 -12.30 -5.28
N PHE A 81 -9.00 -12.30 -4.00
CA PHE A 81 -7.92 -13.19 -3.55
C PHE A 81 -8.26 -14.67 -3.67
N ASN A 82 -9.54 -15.09 -3.67
CA ASN A 82 -9.88 -16.48 -3.97
C ASN A 82 -9.60 -16.83 -5.43
N SER A 83 -9.85 -15.91 -6.37
CA SER A 83 -9.48 -16.10 -7.77
C SER A 83 -7.96 -16.28 -7.91
N ILE A 84 -7.17 -15.39 -7.28
CA ILE A 84 -5.70 -15.48 -7.29
C ILE A 84 -5.20 -16.81 -6.70
N LYS A 85 -5.76 -17.24 -5.56
CA LYS A 85 -5.43 -18.53 -4.94
C LYS A 85 -5.78 -19.71 -5.85
N SER A 86 -6.92 -19.65 -6.55
CA SER A 86 -7.39 -20.71 -7.44
C SER A 86 -6.53 -20.85 -8.70
N TYR A 87 -5.98 -19.74 -9.20
CA TYR A 87 -5.10 -19.70 -10.38
C TYR A 87 -3.60 -19.59 -10.04
N TRP A 88 -3.21 -19.87 -8.80
CA TRP A 88 -1.84 -19.67 -8.32
C TRP A 88 -0.80 -20.34 -9.21
N ASP A 89 -1.00 -21.57 -9.63
CA ASP A 89 -0.01 -22.29 -10.45
C ASP A 89 0.22 -21.67 -11.83
N VAL A 90 -0.75 -20.89 -12.32
CA VAL A 90 -0.63 -20.12 -13.56
C VAL A 90 0.02 -18.76 -13.27
N LEU A 91 -0.43 -18.05 -12.22
CA LEU A 91 -0.08 -16.65 -11.97
C LEU A 91 1.19 -16.43 -11.13
N LYS A 92 1.70 -17.46 -10.44
CA LYS A 92 2.74 -17.32 -9.39
C LYS A 92 3.99 -16.59 -9.86
N PHE A 93 4.47 -16.87 -11.06
CA PHE A 93 5.68 -16.23 -11.58
C PHE A 93 5.43 -14.80 -12.04
N ASP A 94 4.27 -14.51 -12.63
CA ASP A 94 3.91 -13.15 -13.03
C ASP A 94 3.74 -12.24 -11.81
N LEU A 95 3.05 -12.73 -10.77
CA LEU A 95 2.88 -12.01 -9.51
C LEU A 95 4.21 -11.77 -8.81
N TRP A 96 5.08 -12.79 -8.74
CA TRP A 96 6.40 -12.63 -8.14
C TRP A 96 7.29 -11.66 -8.91
N ASN A 97 7.31 -11.74 -10.23
CA ASN A 97 8.06 -10.80 -11.08
C ASN A 97 7.53 -9.36 -10.94
N TYR A 98 6.22 -9.19 -10.83
CA TYR A 98 5.62 -7.88 -10.58
C TYR A 98 6.06 -7.30 -9.23
N VAL A 99 6.05 -8.12 -8.16
CA VAL A 99 6.53 -7.69 -6.83
C VAL A 99 8.02 -7.34 -6.86
N LYS A 100 8.85 -8.12 -7.57
CA LYS A 100 10.28 -7.82 -7.76
C LYS A 100 10.50 -6.51 -8.51
N HIS A 101 9.72 -6.26 -9.56
CA HIS A 101 9.80 -5.00 -10.31
C HIS A 101 9.44 -3.81 -9.42
N PHE A 102 8.36 -3.93 -8.66
CA PHE A 102 7.98 -2.90 -7.69
C PHE A 102 9.07 -2.64 -6.65
N GLU A 103 9.70 -3.71 -6.12
CA GLU A 103 10.84 -3.59 -5.21
C GLU A 103 12.02 -2.83 -5.83
N PHE A 104 12.33 -3.11 -7.09
CA PHE A 104 13.38 -2.42 -7.84
C PHE A 104 13.08 -0.93 -8.01
N ASP A 105 11.85 -0.58 -8.40
CA ASP A 105 11.42 0.81 -8.57
C ASP A 105 11.51 1.60 -7.25
N LEU A 106 11.12 0.98 -6.13
CA LEU A 106 11.19 1.61 -4.81
C LEU A 106 12.62 1.88 -4.36
N LYS A 107 13.52 0.91 -4.57
CA LYS A 107 14.96 1.06 -4.33
C LYS A 107 15.53 2.22 -5.16
N ARG A 108 15.08 2.39 -6.41
CA ARG A 108 15.46 3.52 -7.28
C ARG A 108 14.94 4.86 -6.75
N SER A 109 13.79 4.89 -6.08
CA SER A 109 13.20 6.10 -5.48
C SER A 109 13.68 6.40 -4.06
N ASN A 110 14.65 5.65 -3.50
CA ASN A 110 15.09 5.73 -2.10
C ASN A 110 13.93 5.54 -1.09
N ILE A 111 12.89 4.80 -1.46
CA ILE A 111 11.77 4.46 -0.56
C ILE A 111 12.05 3.09 0.06
N THR A 112 12.19 3.01 1.38
CA THR A 112 12.48 1.74 2.08
C THR A 112 11.20 0.94 2.35
N ARG A 113 11.32 -0.39 2.49
CA ARG A 113 10.21 -1.29 2.89
C ARG A 113 9.49 -0.81 4.16
N VAL A 114 10.20 -0.15 5.07
CA VAL A 114 9.65 0.42 6.31
C VAL A 114 8.67 1.58 6.03
N GLN A 115 8.95 2.41 5.01
CA GLN A 115 8.07 3.50 4.61
C GLN A 115 6.76 2.98 3.98
N LEU A 116 6.79 1.84 3.28
CA LEU A 116 5.60 1.18 2.73
C LEU A 116 4.65 0.64 3.80
N SER A 117 5.18 0.08 4.89
CA SER A 117 4.35 -0.39 6.01
C SER A 117 3.55 0.74 6.65
N SER A 118 4.09 1.96 6.60
CA SER A 118 3.40 3.19 7.05
C SER A 118 2.35 3.64 6.03
N PHE A 119 2.57 3.38 4.74
CA PHE A 119 1.63 3.69 3.66
C PHE A 119 0.44 2.71 3.61
N SER A 120 0.68 1.43 3.89
CA SER A 120 -0.34 0.38 3.95
C SER A 120 -1.34 0.59 5.11
N LYS A 121 -0.88 1.15 6.24
CA LYS A 121 -1.75 1.48 7.39
C LYS A 121 -2.79 2.57 7.09
N THR A 122 -2.61 3.34 6.01
CA THR A 122 -3.60 4.35 5.56
C THR A 122 -4.82 3.72 4.87
N TYR A 123 -4.79 2.43 4.54
CA TYR A 123 -5.91 1.71 3.90
C TYR A 123 -6.79 0.92 4.89
N HIS A 124 -6.49 0.94 6.19
CA HIS A 124 -7.28 0.26 7.21
C HIS A 124 -8.49 1.08 7.74
N SER A 125 -8.89 2.14 7.05
CA SER A 125 -10.04 2.98 7.39
C SER A 125 -11.08 3.11 6.27
N PHE A 126 -11.22 2.07 5.44
CA PHE A 126 -12.40 1.86 4.60
C PHE A 126 -13.09 0.56 4.98
#